data_AF-A0A2C9JJT9-F1
#
_entry.id   AF-A0A2C9JJT9-F1
#
_cell.length_a   1.000
_cell.length_b   1.000
_cell.length_c   1.000
_cell.angle_alpha   90.00
_cell.angle_beta   90.00
_cell.angle_gamma   90.00
#
_symmetry.space_group_name_H-M   'P 1'
#
loop_
_entity.id
_entity.type
_entity.pdbx_description
1 polymer ?
#
loop_
_entity_poly.entity_id
_entity_poly.type
_entity_poly.pdbx_seq_one_letter_code
_entity_poly.pdbx_strand_id
1 'polypeptide(L)'
;MKLWLAALLLTFGCFLPSFGEEETEARLLASKNVLNQYLVEGKDLTVEYKIYNVGSKVAFNVLLNDNSFPDSSFSIISGNLKVEWERIAPSSNVTHAVILKPLKSGYFNFTSAEISYLTAEDSRERILGYTSFPGEGGIVPQREFDRRFSPHVLDWFVFAFMTLPSLGIPFLLWYSSKSKYDQSKTKKN
;
A
#
# COMPACT_ATOMS: atom_id res chain seq x y z
N MET A 1 3.94 -53.58 -33.87
CA MET A 1 5.24 -53.40 -33.20
C MET A 1 5.77 -51.95 -33.25
N LYS A 2 5.64 -51.20 -34.37
CA LYS A 2 6.17 -49.82 -34.48
C LYS A 2 5.46 -48.76 -33.62
N LEU A 3 4.16 -48.89 -33.36
CA LEU A 3 3.38 -47.90 -32.58
C LEU A 3 3.66 -47.95 -31.07
N TRP A 4 4.01 -49.11 -30.53
CA TRP A 4 4.30 -49.27 -29.09
C TRP A 4 5.68 -48.71 -28.73
N LEU A 5 6.66 -48.84 -29.63
CA LEU A 5 7.97 -48.20 -29.52
C LEU A 5 7.88 -46.67 -29.55
N ALA A 6 7.00 -46.11 -30.39
CA ALA A 6 6.77 -44.66 -30.44
C ALA A 6 6.11 -44.15 -29.15
N ALA A 7 5.15 -44.90 -28.59
CA ALA A 7 4.53 -44.55 -27.31
C ALA A 7 5.53 -44.59 -26.15
N LEU A 8 6.43 -45.59 -26.12
CA LEU A 8 7.47 -45.73 -25.09
C LEU A 8 8.51 -44.59 -25.15
N LEU A 9 8.89 -44.15 -26.36
CA LEU A 9 9.77 -43.00 -26.58
C LEU A 9 9.12 -41.67 -26.17
N LEU A 10 7.82 -41.49 -26.43
CA LEU A 10 7.06 -40.30 -25.99
C LEU A 10 6.91 -40.25 -24.47
N THR A 11 6.65 -41.39 -23.82
CA THR A 11 6.62 -41.45 -22.35
C THR A 11 7.99 -41.20 -21.74
N PHE A 12 9.08 -41.67 -22.35
CA PHE A 12 10.44 -41.40 -21.85
C PHE A 12 10.85 -39.93 -22.05
N GLY A 13 10.40 -39.28 -23.14
CA GLY A 13 10.62 -37.85 -23.37
C GLY A 13 9.88 -36.94 -22.38
N CYS A 14 8.71 -37.36 -21.87
CA CYS A 14 7.97 -36.63 -20.84
C CYS A 14 8.51 -36.83 -19.41
N PHE A 15 9.37 -37.84 -19.20
CA PHE A 15 10.01 -38.14 -17.90
C PHE A 15 11.46 -37.66 -17.81
N LEU A 16 11.94 -36.88 -18.79
CA LEU A 16 13.19 -36.16 -18.62
C LEU A 16 13.03 -35.19 -17.45
N PRO A 17 13.80 -35.34 -16.34
CA PRO A 17 13.87 -34.28 -15.34
C PRO A 17 14.31 -33.02 -16.07
N SER A 18 13.56 -31.93 -15.87
CA SER A 18 13.97 -30.61 -16.30
C SER A 18 15.23 -30.25 -15.52
N PHE A 19 16.40 -30.62 -16.05
CA PHE A 19 17.68 -30.17 -15.54
C PHE A 19 17.85 -28.72 -15.99
N GLY A 20 17.52 -27.80 -15.08
CA GLY A 20 17.57 -26.38 -15.34
C GLY A 20 17.38 -25.52 -14.10
N GLU A 21 17.74 -26.00 -12.90
CA GLU A 21 18.16 -25.05 -11.86
C GLU A 21 19.60 -24.69 -12.19
N GLU A 22 19.77 -23.68 -13.07
CA GLU A 22 21.04 -22.96 -13.12
C GLU A 22 21.27 -22.42 -11.70
N GLU A 23 22.34 -22.86 -11.03
CA GLU A 23 22.77 -22.28 -9.77
C GLU A 23 23.15 -20.81 -10.03
N THR A 24 22.15 -19.95 -9.92
CA THR A 24 22.28 -18.52 -10.10
C THR A 24 22.78 -17.91 -8.81
N GLU A 25 23.70 -16.96 -8.95
CA GLU A 25 24.13 -16.16 -7.81
C GLU A 25 22.94 -15.45 -7.16
N ALA A 26 23.13 -14.96 -5.93
CA ALA A 26 22.10 -14.19 -5.24
C ALA A 26 21.69 -12.99 -6.13
N ARG A 27 20.40 -12.87 -6.41
CA ARG A 27 19.85 -11.79 -7.24
C ARG A 27 18.64 -11.21 -6.53
N LEU A 28 18.74 -9.92 -6.19
CA LEU A 28 17.67 -9.20 -5.52
C LEU A 28 16.86 -8.37 -6.51
N LEU A 29 15.54 -8.53 -6.47
CA LEU A 29 14.58 -7.62 -7.06
C LEU A 29 13.97 -6.77 -5.97
N ALA A 30 13.83 -5.47 -6.22
CA ALA A 30 13.27 -4.58 -5.22
C ALA A 30 12.24 -3.61 -5.80
N SER A 31 11.17 -3.42 -5.05
CA SER A 31 10.08 -2.51 -5.39
C SER A 31 9.85 -1.53 -4.25
N LYS A 32 9.74 -0.24 -4.60
CA LYS A 32 9.28 0.84 -3.74
C LYS A 32 7.87 1.24 -4.18
N ASN A 33 6.94 1.28 -3.24
CA ASN A 33 5.56 1.67 -3.44
C ASN A 33 5.16 2.74 -2.41
N VAL A 34 4.37 3.71 -2.85
CA VAL A 34 3.69 4.65 -1.96
C VAL A 34 2.27 4.15 -1.78
N LEU A 35 1.90 3.79 -0.55
CA LEU A 35 0.62 3.12 -0.27
C LEU A 35 -0.57 4.08 -0.15
N ASN A 36 -0.28 5.37 0.05
CA ASN A 36 -1.31 6.39 0.22
C ASN A 36 -1.95 6.78 -1.12
N GLN A 37 -3.29 6.79 -1.15
CA GLN A 37 -4.04 7.31 -2.30
C GLN A 37 -3.96 8.84 -2.43
N TYR A 38 -3.89 9.54 -1.30
CA TYR A 38 -3.76 11.00 -1.26
C TYR A 38 -2.55 11.39 -0.42
N LEU A 39 -1.69 12.23 -0.99
CA LEU A 39 -0.55 12.79 -0.29
C LEU A 39 -0.93 14.18 0.19
N VAL A 40 -0.88 14.39 1.50
CA VAL A 40 -1.35 15.62 2.12
C VAL A 40 -0.30 16.11 3.11
N GLU A 41 -0.03 17.40 3.05
CA GLU A 41 0.79 18.08 4.04
C GLU A 41 0.29 17.79 5.47
N GLY A 42 1.22 17.44 6.36
CA GLY A 42 0.94 17.14 7.76
C GLY A 42 0.31 15.78 8.04
N LYS A 43 -0.08 15.00 7.01
CA LYS A 43 -0.63 13.64 7.17
C LYS A 43 0.40 12.56 6.88
N ASP A 44 0.20 11.39 7.46
CA ASP A 44 1.16 10.29 7.37
C ASP A 44 1.24 9.73 5.94
N LEU A 45 2.46 9.62 5.43
CA LEU A 45 2.87 9.06 4.16
C LEU A 45 3.59 7.74 4.43
N THR A 46 3.05 6.64 3.92
CA THR A 46 3.60 5.30 4.07
C THR A 46 4.30 4.89 2.77
N VAL A 47 5.59 4.60 2.89
CA VAL A 47 6.44 4.10 1.82
C VAL A 47 6.83 2.67 2.14
N GLU A 48 6.52 1.77 1.22
CA GLU A 48 6.77 0.33 1.35
C GLU A 48 7.88 -0.08 0.40
N TYR A 49 8.87 -0.78 0.94
CA TYR A 49 9.97 -1.41 0.22
C TYR A 49 9.79 -2.92 0.31
N LYS A 50 9.78 -3.60 -0.82
CA LYS A 50 9.83 -5.07 -0.87
C LYS A 50 11.07 -5.50 -1.60
N ILE A 51 11.81 -6.42 -1.01
CA ILE A 51 13.02 -6.99 -1.58
C ILE A 51 12.78 -8.50 -1.68
N TYR A 52 12.96 -9.05 -2.88
CA TYR A 52 12.77 -10.46 -3.20
C TYR A 52 14.09 -11.04 -3.69
N ASN A 53 14.53 -12.14 -3.09
CA ASN A 53 15.67 -12.89 -3.62
C ASN A 53 15.16 -13.94 -4.63
N VAL A 54 15.45 -13.69 -5.90
CA VAL A 54 15.10 -14.59 -7.02
C VAL A 54 16.25 -15.51 -7.42
N GLY A 55 17.44 -15.36 -6.80
CA GLY A 55 18.57 -16.25 -7.01
C GLY A 55 18.46 -17.53 -6.19
N SER A 56 19.27 -18.53 -6.53
CA SER A 56 19.35 -19.79 -5.78
C SER A 56 20.29 -19.74 -4.57
N LYS A 57 21.05 -18.65 -4.39
CA LYS A 57 21.96 -18.42 -3.25
C LYS A 57 21.44 -17.35 -2.29
N VAL A 58 21.93 -17.39 -1.05
CA VAL A 58 21.63 -16.39 0.00
C VAL A 58 22.31 -15.06 -0.35
N ALA A 59 21.59 -13.95 -0.21
CA ALA A 59 22.17 -12.62 -0.25
C ALA A 59 22.59 -12.19 1.16
N PHE A 60 23.82 -11.69 1.33
CA PHE A 60 24.38 -11.28 2.62
C PHE A 60 24.51 -9.75 2.70
N ASN A 61 24.45 -9.21 3.93
CA ASN A 61 24.63 -7.80 4.25
C ASN A 61 23.88 -6.88 3.26
N VAL A 62 22.56 -7.06 3.20
CA VAL A 62 21.69 -6.29 2.32
C VAL A 62 21.42 -4.95 2.98
N LEU A 63 21.94 -3.87 2.39
CA LEU A 63 21.71 -2.50 2.80
C LEU A 63 20.69 -1.84 1.88
N LEU A 64 19.64 -1.27 2.46
CA LEU A 64 18.73 -0.34 1.80
C LEU A 64 19.07 1.07 2.28
N ASN A 65 19.20 2.01 1.34
CA ASN A 65 19.37 3.42 1.63
C ASN A 65 18.51 4.29 0.70
N ASP A 66 17.62 5.09 1.27
CA ASP A 66 16.76 5.99 0.50
C ASP A 66 17.00 7.47 0.84
N ASN A 67 17.63 8.19 -0.09
CA ASN A 67 17.94 9.62 0.05
C ASN A 67 16.86 10.54 -0.56
N SER A 68 15.71 9.99 -0.98
CA SER A 68 14.65 10.76 -1.66
C SER A 68 13.90 11.74 -0.74
N PHE A 69 14.07 11.61 0.57
CA PHE A 69 13.26 12.29 1.58
C PHE A 69 14.13 13.19 2.47
N PRO A 70 14.37 14.45 2.10
CA PRO A 70 15.15 15.38 2.90
C PRO A 70 14.39 15.84 4.16
N ASP A 71 15.09 15.95 5.29
CA ASP A 71 14.55 16.38 6.59
C ASP A 71 13.93 17.79 6.57
N SER A 72 14.27 18.60 5.56
CA SER A 72 13.70 19.94 5.37
C SER A 72 12.26 19.95 4.86
N SER A 73 11.79 18.81 4.33
CA SER A 73 10.48 18.67 3.70
C SER A 73 9.70 17.46 4.20
N PHE A 74 10.38 16.49 4.82
CA PHE A 74 9.76 15.31 5.41
C PHE A 74 10.27 15.11 6.83
N SER A 75 9.41 14.59 7.70
CA SER A 75 9.78 14.14 9.04
C SER A 75 9.52 12.65 9.18
N ILE A 76 10.46 11.92 9.79
CA ILE A 76 10.31 10.48 10.01
C ILE A 76 9.48 10.28 11.28
N ILE A 77 8.33 9.61 11.14
CA ILE A 77 7.46 9.27 12.27
C ILE A 77 7.79 7.88 12.79
N SER A 78 7.99 6.93 11.88
CA SER A 78 8.30 5.54 12.23
C SER A 78 9.14 4.86 11.14
N GLY A 79 10.07 4.00 11.58
CA GLY A 79 10.98 3.27 10.71
C GLY A 79 12.24 4.07 10.35
N ASN A 80 13.03 3.50 9.45
CA ASN A 80 14.33 4.05 9.06
C ASN A 80 14.46 4.00 7.53
N LEU A 81 15.01 5.07 6.93
CA LEU A 81 15.33 5.12 5.49
C LEU A 81 16.61 4.37 5.13
N LYS A 82 17.42 4.06 6.15
CA LYS A 82 18.62 3.22 6.05
C LYS A 82 18.46 1.99 6.94
N VAL A 83 18.46 0.81 6.32
CA VAL A 83 18.25 -0.47 7.02
C VAL A 83 19.23 -1.50 6.48
N GLU A 84 19.67 -2.40 7.36
CA GLU A 84 20.54 -3.52 7.04
C GLU A 84 19.86 -4.83 7.42
N TRP A 85 19.93 -5.81 6.53
CA TRP A 85 19.59 -7.21 6.80
C TRP A 85 20.83 -8.07 6.66
N GLU A 86 21.10 -8.88 7.67
CA GLU A 86 22.26 -9.78 7.68
C GLU A 86 22.22 -10.77 6.51
N ARG A 87 21.04 -11.34 6.24
CA ARG A 87 20.83 -12.32 5.18
C ARG A 87 19.40 -12.35 4.65
N ILE A 88 19.25 -12.64 3.36
CA ILE A 88 17.97 -12.94 2.70
C ILE A 88 18.11 -14.29 1.99
N ALA A 89 17.35 -15.28 2.46
CA ALA A 89 17.37 -16.64 1.91
C ALA A 89 16.91 -16.68 0.44
N PRO A 90 17.33 -17.68 -0.35
CA PRO A 90 16.82 -17.85 -1.71
C PRO A 90 15.30 -18.05 -1.70
N SER A 91 14.63 -17.55 -2.74
CA SER A 91 13.16 -17.59 -2.87
C SER A 91 12.38 -17.01 -1.68
N SER A 92 13.00 -16.09 -0.91
CA SER A 92 12.37 -15.40 0.21
C SER A 92 12.29 -13.89 -0.02
N ASN A 93 11.46 -13.22 0.78
CA ASN A 93 11.24 -11.80 0.68
C ASN A 93 11.29 -11.11 2.05
N VAL A 94 11.66 -9.83 2.00
CA VAL A 94 11.64 -8.94 3.15
C VAL A 94 10.87 -7.69 2.76
N THR A 95 9.97 -7.28 3.65
CA THR A 95 9.17 -6.07 3.49
C THR A 95 9.51 -5.10 4.60
N HIS A 96 9.80 -3.86 4.22
CA HIS A 96 10.10 -2.76 5.14
C HIS A 96 9.20 -1.59 4.82
N ALA A 97 8.63 -0.97 5.85
CA ALA A 97 7.75 0.18 5.70
C ALA A 97 8.25 1.34 6.54
N VAL A 98 8.24 2.53 5.96
CA VAL A 98 8.61 3.78 6.63
C VAL A 98 7.41 4.71 6.58
N ILE A 99 7.09 5.27 7.74
CA ILE A 99 6.04 6.27 7.88
C ILE A 99 6.72 7.63 8.03
N LEU A 100 6.47 8.47 7.04
CA LEU A 100 6.96 9.83 6.93
C LEU A 100 5.79 10.80 7.10
N LYS A 101 6.07 12.05 7.40
CA LYS A 101 5.09 13.13 7.39
C LYS A 101 5.66 14.29 6.58
N PRO A 102 5.04 14.66 5.44
CA PRO A 102 5.47 15.78 4.64
C PRO A 102 5.11 17.09 5.32
N LEU A 103 6.08 17.99 5.39
CA LEU A 103 6.00 19.27 6.08
C LEU A 103 5.64 20.42 5.13
N LYS A 104 5.75 20.20 3.82
CA LYS A 104 5.47 21.19 2.77
C LYS A 104 4.61 20.58 1.69
N SER A 105 3.65 21.35 1.20
CA SER A 105 2.92 21.04 -0.03
C SER A 105 3.79 21.32 -1.27
N GLY A 106 3.56 20.59 -2.36
CA GLY A 106 4.28 20.77 -3.61
C GLY A 106 4.50 19.46 -4.35
N TYR A 107 5.18 19.53 -5.49
CA TYR A 107 5.58 18.34 -6.23
C TYR A 107 6.92 17.83 -5.71
N PHE A 108 6.96 16.54 -5.36
CA PHE A 108 8.15 15.87 -4.88
C PHE A 108 8.44 14.65 -5.74
N ASN A 109 9.72 14.45 -6.05
CA ASN A 109 10.18 13.29 -6.80
C ASN A 109 10.51 12.16 -5.84
N PHE A 110 9.72 11.09 -5.87
CA PHE A 110 9.98 9.89 -5.05
C PHE A 110 10.96 8.98 -5.76
N THR A 111 12.24 9.36 -5.83
CA THR A 111 13.28 8.61 -6.55
C THR A 111 13.49 7.18 -6.03
N SER A 112 14.19 6.36 -6.80
CA SER A 112 14.53 4.99 -6.40
C SER A 112 15.45 4.99 -5.17
N ALA A 113 15.25 4.03 -4.27
CA ALA A 113 16.20 3.74 -3.20
C ALA A 113 17.36 2.88 -3.73
N GLU A 114 18.52 3.04 -3.11
CA GLU A 114 19.73 2.28 -3.40
C GLU A 114 19.76 1.02 -2.53
N ILE A 115 20.09 -0.11 -3.15
CA ILE A 115 20.29 -1.39 -2.46
C ILE A 115 21.70 -1.87 -2.76
N SER A 116 22.43 -2.28 -1.74
CA SER A 116 23.71 -2.95 -1.91
C SER A 116 23.77 -4.25 -1.13
N TYR A 117 24.36 -5.30 -1.70
CA TYR A 117 24.44 -6.61 -1.05
C TYR A 117 25.67 -7.40 -1.51
N LEU A 118 25.99 -8.45 -0.77
CA LEU A 118 27.07 -9.39 -1.05
C LEU A 118 26.47 -10.72 -1.54
N THR A 119 27.09 -11.34 -2.54
CA THR A 119 26.66 -12.64 -3.09
C THR A 119 27.22 -13.82 -2.31
N ALA A 120 28.30 -13.61 -1.55
CA ALA A 120 28.92 -14.58 -0.66
C ALA A 120 29.44 -13.88 0.60
N GLU A 121 29.54 -14.61 1.70
CA GLU A 121 29.93 -14.08 3.02
C GLU A 121 31.33 -13.43 3.02
N ASP A 122 32.29 -14.03 2.31
CA ASP A 122 33.67 -13.53 2.21
C ASP A 122 33.92 -12.55 1.05
N SER A 123 32.89 -12.28 0.24
CA SER A 123 33.03 -11.37 -0.90
C SER A 123 33.22 -9.92 -0.43
N ARG A 124 34.16 -9.21 -1.04
CA ARG A 124 34.38 -7.77 -0.79
C ARG A 124 33.64 -6.86 -1.78
N GLU A 125 33.15 -7.44 -2.87
CA GLU A 125 32.46 -6.73 -3.93
C GLU A 125 30.97 -6.68 -3.61
N ARG A 126 30.44 -5.46 -3.43
CA ARG A 126 29.01 -5.23 -3.24
C ARG A 126 28.34 -5.01 -4.58
N ILE A 127 27.30 -5.78 -4.86
CA ILE A 127 26.43 -5.53 -6.00
C ILE A 127 25.49 -4.39 -5.65
N LEU A 128 25.41 -3.41 -6.55
CA LEU A 128 24.51 -2.28 -6.46
C LEU A 128 23.22 -2.56 -7.24
N GLY A 129 22.08 -2.23 -6.64
CA GLY A 129 20.75 -2.31 -7.24
C GLY A 129 19.92 -1.10 -6.86
N TYR A 130 18.81 -0.91 -7.57
CA TYR A 130 17.87 0.17 -7.33
C TYR A 130 16.46 -0.38 -7.22
N THR A 131 15.63 0.25 -6.40
CA THR A 131 14.19 -0.05 -6.35
C THR A 131 13.48 0.55 -7.55
N SER A 132 12.21 0.17 -7.76
CA SER A 132 11.31 0.91 -8.64
C SER A 132 11.25 2.41 -8.27
N PHE A 133 10.93 3.22 -9.28
CA PHE A 133 10.74 4.66 -9.17
C PHE A 133 9.25 5.00 -9.30
N PRO A 134 8.54 5.31 -8.18
CA PRO A 134 7.13 5.71 -8.22
C PRO A 134 6.82 6.97 -9.05
N GLY A 135 7.82 7.83 -9.28
CA GLY A 135 7.65 9.07 -10.05
C GLY A 135 7.47 10.31 -9.18
N GLU A 136 7.00 11.39 -9.81
CA GLU A 136 6.63 12.63 -9.13
C GLU A 136 5.25 12.47 -8.49
N GLY A 137 5.12 12.83 -7.22
CA GLY A 137 3.83 12.93 -6.56
C GLY A 137 3.57 14.33 -6.01
N GLY A 138 2.36 14.82 -6.27
CA GLY A 138 1.88 16.09 -5.74
C GLY A 138 1.36 15.93 -4.32
N ILE A 139 1.99 16.61 -3.37
CA ILE A 139 1.53 16.73 -1.98
C ILE A 139 0.58 17.93 -1.90
N VAL A 140 -0.67 17.64 -1.61
CA VAL A 140 -1.75 18.63 -1.54
C VAL A 140 -1.66 19.38 -0.21
N PRO A 141 -1.84 20.71 -0.20
CA PRO A 141 -1.94 21.46 1.05
C PRO A 141 -3.12 20.98 1.89
N GLN A 142 -2.95 20.94 3.21
CA GLN A 142 -3.99 20.44 4.12
C GLN A 142 -5.32 21.18 3.92
N ARG A 143 -5.28 22.51 3.79
CA ARG A 143 -6.47 23.35 3.55
C ARG A 143 -7.26 22.95 2.31
N GLU A 144 -6.56 22.60 1.23
CA GLU A 144 -7.21 22.20 -0.02
C GLU A 144 -7.81 20.81 0.06
N PHE A 145 -7.14 19.90 0.76
CA PHE A 145 -7.66 18.58 1.07
C PHE A 145 -8.95 18.70 1.89
N ASP A 146 -8.93 19.48 2.97
CA ASP A 146 -10.09 19.65 3.84
C ASP A 146 -11.26 20.29 3.09
N ARG A 147 -11.02 21.25 2.18
CA ARG A 147 -12.10 21.80 1.33
C ARG A 147 -12.77 20.75 0.44
N ARG A 148 -12.01 19.77 -0.07
CA ARG A 148 -12.53 18.74 -0.99
C ARG A 148 -13.15 17.55 -0.27
N PHE A 149 -12.61 17.19 0.90
CA PHE A 149 -12.92 15.95 1.60
C PHE A 149 -13.49 16.15 3.00
N SER A 150 -13.75 17.39 3.43
CA SER A 150 -14.45 17.65 4.70
C SER A 150 -15.88 17.09 4.61
N PRO A 151 -16.33 16.33 5.61
CA PRO A 151 -17.69 15.79 5.64
C PRO A 151 -18.75 16.84 5.97
N HIS A 152 -18.38 18.09 6.30
CA HIS A 152 -19.29 19.20 6.62
C HIS A 152 -20.41 18.81 7.61
N VAL A 153 -20.10 17.96 8.60
CA VAL A 153 -21.11 17.36 9.52
C VAL A 153 -21.87 18.43 10.30
N LEU A 154 -21.19 19.50 10.72
CA LEU A 154 -21.81 20.61 11.45
C LEU A 154 -22.82 21.33 10.55
N ASP A 155 -22.48 21.59 9.30
CA ASP A 155 -23.37 22.26 8.35
C ASP A 155 -24.62 21.42 8.08
N TRP A 156 -24.46 20.10 7.95
CA TRP A 156 -25.58 19.16 7.86
C TRP A 156 -26.46 19.17 9.13
N PHE A 157 -25.84 19.26 10.31
CA PHE A 157 -26.57 19.33 11.57
C PHE A 157 -27.38 20.63 11.69
N VAL A 158 -26.77 21.77 11.35
CA VAL A 158 -27.45 23.08 11.32
C VAL A 158 -28.59 23.05 10.31
N PHE A 159 -28.38 22.51 9.12
CA PHE A 159 -29.43 22.35 8.11
C PHE A 159 -30.59 21.49 8.61
N ALA A 160 -30.30 20.36 9.26
CA ALA A 160 -31.33 19.52 9.87
C ALA A 160 -32.11 20.28 10.95
N PHE A 161 -31.43 21.05 11.80
CA PHE A 161 -32.07 21.85 12.84
C PHE A 161 -32.95 22.97 12.28
N MET A 162 -32.51 23.65 11.21
CA MET A 162 -33.28 24.73 10.58
C MET A 162 -34.51 24.22 9.82
N THR A 163 -34.47 23.00 9.29
CA THR A 163 -35.59 22.37 8.56
C THR A 163 -36.54 21.59 9.47
N LEU A 164 -36.14 21.28 10.70
CA LEU A 164 -36.97 20.57 11.67
C LEU A 164 -38.29 21.28 12.02
N PRO A 165 -38.35 22.61 12.23
CA PRO A 165 -39.62 23.29 12.50
C PRO A 165 -40.60 23.21 11.33
N SER A 166 -40.12 23.40 10.10
CA SER A 166 -40.95 23.42 8.89
C SER A 166 -41.49 22.04 8.53
N LEU A 167 -40.75 20.96 8.82
CA LEU A 167 -41.20 19.58 8.61
C LEU A 167 -41.93 19.01 9.84
N GLY A 168 -41.46 19.32 11.03
CA GLY A 168 -41.91 18.76 12.30
C GLY A 168 -43.26 19.29 12.78
N ILE A 169 -43.50 20.61 12.68
CA ILE A 169 -44.79 21.19 13.13
C ILE A 169 -45.96 20.62 12.31
N PRO A 170 -45.94 20.62 10.96
CA PRO A 170 -47.02 20.02 10.17
C PRO A 170 -47.17 18.51 10.44
N PHE A 171 -46.06 17.79 10.60
CA PHE A 171 -46.09 16.36 10.90
C PHE A 171 -46.76 16.05 12.25
N LEU A 172 -46.43 16.79 13.31
CA LEU A 172 -47.05 16.62 14.63
C LEU A 172 -48.54 16.94 14.61
N LEU A 173 -48.94 18.01 13.91
CA LEU A 173 -50.34 18.37 13.72
C LEU A 173 -51.10 17.27 12.96
N TRP A 174 -50.52 16.75 11.88
CA TRP A 174 -51.11 15.63 11.13
C TRP A 174 -51.21 14.36 11.98
N TYR A 175 -50.13 13.99 12.68
CA TYR A 175 -50.07 12.77 13.49
C TYR A 175 -51.10 12.79 14.64
N SER A 176 -51.22 13.92 15.32
CA SER A 176 -52.23 14.11 16.37
C SER A 176 -53.66 14.12 15.84
N SER A 177 -53.88 14.59 14.60
CA SER A 177 -55.18 14.51 13.93
C SER A 177 -55.51 13.06 13.55
N LYS A 178 -54.58 12.37 12.88
CA LYS A 178 -54.80 11.00 12.42
C LYS A 178 -55.06 10.02 13.56
N SER A 179 -54.29 10.11 14.64
CA SER A 179 -54.45 9.20 15.80
C SER A 179 -55.81 9.32 16.49
N LYS A 180 -56.50 10.46 16.36
CA LYS A 180 -57.87 10.65 16.89
C LYS A 180 -58.94 9.99 16.03
N TYR A 181 -58.77 9.95 14.71
CA TYR A 181 -59.80 9.49 13.77
C TYR A 181 -59.63 8.03 13.33
N ASP A 182 -58.43 7.45 13.46
CA ASP A 182 -58.17 6.05 13.12
C ASP A 182 -58.49 5.06 14.27
N GLN A 183 -58.93 5.52 15.45
CA GLN A 183 -59.36 4.59 16.50
C GLN A 183 -60.68 3.91 16.09
N SER A 184 -60.62 2.59 15.87
CA SER A 184 -61.81 1.80 15.59
C SER A 184 -62.79 1.88 16.77
N LYS A 185 -64.03 2.33 16.53
CA LYS A 185 -65.07 2.33 17.56
C LYS A 185 -65.23 0.92 18.13
N THR A 186 -64.91 0.75 19.41
CA THR A 186 -65.23 -0.48 20.14
C THR A 186 -66.73 -0.69 20.09
N LYS A 187 -67.19 -1.71 19.35
CA LYS A 187 -68.60 -2.11 19.35
C LYS A 187 -68.97 -2.51 20.78
N LYS A 188 -69.88 -1.76 21.39
CA LYS A 188 -70.43 -2.08 22.70
C LYS A 188 -71.52 -3.14 22.49
N ASN A 189 -71.31 -4.34 23.04
CA ASN A 189 -72.29 -5.42 23.11
C ASN A 189 -73.42 -5.06 24.08
#